data_AF-A0A5C6YZQ3-F1
#
_entry.id   AF-A0A5C6YZQ3-F1
#
_cell.length_a   1.000
_cell.length_b   1.000
_cell.length_c   1.000
_cell.angle_alpha   90.00
_cell.angle_beta   90.00
_cell.angle_gamma   90.00
#
_symmetry.space_group_name_H-M   'P 1'
#
loop_
_entity.id
_entity.type
_entity.pdbx_description
1 polymer ?
#
loop_
_entity_poly.entity_id
_entity_poly.type
_entity_poly.pdbx_seq_one_letter_code
_entity_poly.pdbx_strand_id
1 'polypeptide(L)'
;MYIPKTNIETNRDEIVAFMKRFSFATIITTVDNYPLATHLPFLIKIIDNNVVLTSHFAKANDHWKQIENSKALVIFSEPHAYISTKNYSKELEVPTWNYISVHAYGEGRLIPEEKEAFELLEATIDNYEEDYRKQWDNFPMEYKLRKIKGIMAFEVKITDLQAKKKLSQNKSEKEKDKIIDTLSESDDTNETIIADYMRLEKRKAKNLTFAEAWKVASRNSLINNIW
;
A
#
# COMPACT_ATOMS: atom_id res chain seq x y z
N MET A 1 1.39 -14.24 1.12
CA MET A 1 2.11 -14.08 2.41
C MET A 1 1.29 -14.67 3.56
N TYR A 2 1.92 -15.07 4.66
CA TYR A 2 1.21 -15.47 5.89
C TYR A 2 0.76 -14.26 6.71
N ILE A 3 -0.54 -14.20 7.04
CA ILE A 3 -1.17 -13.10 7.76
C ILE A 3 -1.98 -13.65 8.94
N PRO A 4 -1.51 -13.45 10.20
CA PRO A 4 -2.33 -13.74 11.37
C PRO A 4 -3.65 -12.96 11.35
N LYS A 5 -4.74 -13.54 11.89
CA LYS A 5 -6.07 -12.92 11.90
C LYS A 5 -6.10 -11.51 12.52
N THR A 6 -5.27 -11.25 13.53
CA THR A 6 -5.18 -9.93 14.18
C THR A 6 -4.49 -8.86 13.34
N ASN A 7 -3.85 -9.25 12.24
CA ASN A 7 -3.01 -8.38 11.43
C ASN A 7 -3.56 -8.24 10.00
N ILE A 8 -4.66 -8.92 9.67
CA ILE A 8 -5.27 -8.81 8.34
C ILE A 8 -5.99 -7.48 8.20
N GLU A 9 -5.79 -6.82 7.07
CA GLU A 9 -6.61 -5.71 6.63
C GLU A 9 -7.50 -6.17 5.47
N THR A 10 -8.80 -5.88 5.54
CA THR A 10 -9.78 -6.29 4.53
C THR A 10 -10.54 -5.11 3.94
N ASN A 11 -10.39 -3.92 4.50
CA ASN A 11 -10.98 -2.70 3.96
C ASN A 11 -10.25 -2.31 2.68
N ARG A 12 -10.89 -2.57 1.54
CA ARG A 12 -10.35 -2.32 0.21
C ARG A 12 -9.94 -0.87 0.00
N ASP A 13 -10.73 0.09 0.48
CA ASP A 13 -10.43 1.51 0.29
C ASP A 13 -9.18 1.93 1.06
N GLU A 14 -8.99 1.39 2.26
CA GLU A 14 -7.76 1.62 3.03
C GLU A 14 -6.53 0.99 2.37
N ILE A 15 -6.68 -0.22 1.81
CA ILE A 15 -5.60 -0.91 1.09
C ILE A 15 -5.19 -0.10 -0.15
N VAL A 16 -6.16 0.38 -0.93
CA VAL A 16 -5.91 1.20 -2.12
C VAL A 16 -5.29 2.55 -1.73
N ALA A 17 -5.80 3.21 -0.69
CA ALA A 17 -5.23 4.47 -0.20
C ALA A 17 -3.78 4.28 0.27
N PHE A 18 -3.49 3.17 0.95
CA PHE A 18 -2.13 2.81 1.35
C PHE A 18 -1.21 2.61 0.14
N MET A 19 -1.64 1.82 -0.85
CA MET A 19 -0.86 1.58 -2.07
C MET A 19 -0.58 2.89 -2.84
N LYS A 20 -1.55 3.82 -2.88
CA LYS A 20 -1.34 5.15 -3.49
C LYS A 20 -0.29 5.98 -2.75
N ARG A 21 -0.35 5.99 -1.41
CA ARG A 21 0.59 6.72 -0.56
C ARG A 21 2.01 6.19 -0.67
N PHE A 22 2.18 4.87 -0.70
CA PHE A 22 3.48 4.19 -0.78
C PHE A 22 3.70 3.56 -2.15
N SER A 23 3.49 4.34 -3.21
CA SER A 23 3.37 3.88 -4.60
C SER A 23 4.66 3.36 -5.23
N PHE A 24 5.82 3.58 -4.61
CA PHE A 24 7.08 2.98 -5.07
C PHE A 24 7.18 1.54 -4.55
N ALA A 25 6.92 0.58 -5.43
CA ALA A 25 6.75 -0.82 -5.09
C ALA A 25 7.72 -1.71 -5.86
N THR A 26 7.77 -2.99 -5.49
CA THR A 26 8.57 -3.99 -6.20
C THR A 26 7.65 -4.92 -6.98
N ILE A 27 7.77 -4.94 -8.31
CA ILE A 27 7.09 -5.94 -9.13
C ILE A 27 8.00 -7.15 -9.33
N ILE A 28 7.41 -8.34 -9.24
CA ILE A 28 8.05 -9.63 -9.42
C ILE A 28 7.27 -10.42 -10.47
N THR A 29 7.99 -10.99 -11.43
CA THR A 29 7.50 -12.01 -12.37
C THR A 29 8.43 -13.22 -12.31
N THR A 30 8.07 -14.33 -12.96
CA THR A 30 8.92 -15.53 -12.96
C THR A 30 9.17 -16.07 -14.35
N VAL A 31 10.42 -16.44 -14.62
CA VAL A 31 10.86 -17.13 -15.84
C VAL A 31 11.57 -18.41 -15.43
N ASP A 32 11.10 -19.57 -15.88
CA ASP A 32 11.72 -20.86 -15.54
C ASP A 32 11.94 -21.07 -14.03
N ASN A 33 10.95 -20.66 -13.21
CA ASN A 33 11.00 -20.63 -11.73
C ASN A 33 12.03 -19.66 -11.11
N TYR A 34 12.68 -18.81 -11.91
CA TYR A 34 13.56 -17.75 -11.44
C TYR A 34 12.78 -16.43 -11.31
N PRO A 35 12.75 -15.80 -10.12
CA PRO A 35 12.07 -14.52 -9.93
C PRO A 35 12.89 -13.37 -10.52
N LEU A 36 12.24 -12.55 -11.35
CA LEU A 36 12.75 -11.26 -11.79
C LEU A 36 12.10 -10.18 -10.93
N ALA A 37 12.87 -9.20 -10.45
CA ALA A 37 12.37 -8.12 -9.63
C ALA A 37 12.75 -6.76 -10.21
N THR A 38 11.86 -5.78 -10.12
CA THR A 38 12.16 -4.38 -10.45
C THR A 38 11.37 -3.45 -9.55
N HIS A 39 12.03 -2.39 -9.08
CA HIS A 39 11.41 -1.33 -8.28
C HIS A 39 10.86 -0.25 -9.21
N LEU A 40 9.58 0.07 -9.08
CA LEU A 40 8.89 1.04 -9.94
C LEU A 40 7.85 1.84 -9.14
N PRO A 41 7.60 3.11 -9.51
CA PRO A 41 6.40 3.82 -9.08
C PRO A 41 5.16 3.24 -9.79
N PHE A 42 4.06 3.08 -9.07
CA PHE A 42 2.78 2.64 -9.61
C PHE A 42 1.71 3.70 -9.41
N LEU A 43 0.92 3.94 -10.45
CA LEU A 43 -0.38 4.60 -10.29
C LEU A 43 -1.44 3.55 -10.05
N ILE A 44 -2.34 3.81 -9.10
CA ILE A 44 -3.40 2.88 -8.71
C ILE A 44 -4.76 3.49 -9.09
N LYS A 45 -5.53 2.77 -9.91
CA LYS A 45 -6.89 3.15 -10.31
C LYS A 45 -7.89 2.06 -9.95
N ILE A 46 -9.16 2.45 -9.82
CA ILE A 46 -10.28 1.51 -9.74
C ILE A 46 -11.04 1.61 -11.06
N ILE A 47 -11.09 0.53 -11.82
CA ILE A 47 -11.76 0.45 -13.13
C ILE A 47 -12.73 -0.74 -13.08
N ASP A 48 -14.02 -0.50 -13.32
CA ASP A 48 -15.07 -1.53 -13.25
C ASP A 48 -15.00 -2.38 -11.97
N ASN A 49 -14.79 -1.70 -10.84
CA ASN A 49 -14.61 -2.30 -9.52
C ASN A 49 -13.36 -3.19 -9.36
N ASN A 50 -12.44 -3.22 -10.33
CA ASN A 50 -11.14 -3.88 -10.23
C ASN A 50 -10.06 -2.88 -9.82
N VAL A 51 -9.09 -3.33 -9.02
CA VAL A 51 -7.88 -2.54 -8.77
C VAL A 51 -6.92 -2.76 -9.94
N VAL A 52 -6.49 -1.68 -10.58
CA VAL A 52 -5.56 -1.70 -11.72
C VAL A 52 -4.35 -0.86 -11.36
N LEU A 53 -3.16 -1.44 -11.56
CA LEU A 53 -1.88 -0.77 -11.33
C LEU A 53 -1.27 -0.48 -12.69
N THR A 54 -0.79 0.74 -12.91
CA THR A 54 -0.08 1.11 -14.15
C THR A 54 1.30 1.63 -13.84
N SER A 55 2.28 1.24 -14.65
CA SER A 55 3.67 1.70 -14.55
C SER A 55 4.37 1.50 -15.89
N HIS A 56 5.66 1.80 -15.97
CA HIS A 56 6.45 1.53 -17.15
C HIS A 56 7.85 1.05 -16.80
N PHE A 57 8.37 0.12 -17.60
CA PHE A 57 9.79 -0.23 -17.57
C PHE A 57 10.58 0.72 -18.48
N ALA A 58 11.88 0.86 -18.22
CA ALA A 58 12.79 1.26 -19.29
C ALA A 58 12.81 0.16 -20.36
N LYS A 59 12.78 0.51 -21.64
CA LYS A 59 12.73 -0.48 -22.74
C LYS A 59 13.93 -1.43 -22.78
N ALA A 60 15.07 -0.99 -22.26
CA ALA A 60 16.28 -1.81 -22.12
C ALA A 60 16.21 -2.83 -20.97
N ASN A 61 15.26 -2.70 -20.04
CA ASN A 61 15.05 -3.68 -18.97
C ASN A 61 14.15 -4.81 -19.49
N ASP A 62 14.73 -5.94 -19.83
CA ASP A 62 14.03 -7.09 -20.41
C ASP A 62 12.93 -7.71 -19.51
N HIS A 63 12.79 -7.30 -18.25
CA HIS A 63 11.70 -7.73 -17.36
C HIS A 63 10.30 -7.47 -17.98
N TRP A 64 10.12 -6.41 -18.77
CA TRP A 64 8.83 -6.14 -19.43
C TRP A 64 8.37 -7.28 -20.35
N LYS A 65 9.30 -8.08 -20.90
CA LYS A 65 9.00 -9.23 -21.76
C LYS A 65 8.24 -10.35 -21.03
N GLN A 66 8.18 -10.31 -19.70
CA GLN A 66 7.59 -11.36 -18.86
C GLN A 66 6.23 -10.95 -18.27
N ILE A 67 5.81 -9.71 -18.49
CA ILE A 67 4.60 -9.14 -17.90
C ILE A 67 3.34 -9.87 -18.34
N GLU A 68 3.28 -10.32 -19.58
CA GLU A 68 2.14 -11.05 -20.14
C GLU A 68 2.28 -12.57 -20.00
N ASN A 69 3.50 -13.06 -19.71
CA ASN A 69 3.84 -14.48 -19.71
C ASN A 69 3.76 -15.13 -18.32
N SER A 70 3.54 -14.35 -17.26
CA SER A 70 3.48 -14.86 -15.89
C SER A 70 2.60 -13.98 -15.00
N LYS A 71 2.13 -14.57 -13.89
CA LYS A 71 1.38 -13.81 -12.88
C LYS A 71 2.33 -12.86 -12.16
N ALA A 72 2.02 -11.57 -12.16
CA ALA A 72 2.79 -10.56 -11.46
C ALA A 72 2.45 -10.54 -9.96
N LEU A 73 3.47 -10.30 -9.13
CA LEU A 73 3.33 -9.91 -7.72
C LEU A 73 3.91 -8.51 -7.55
N VAL A 74 3.11 -7.55 -7.10
CA VAL A 74 3.55 -6.22 -6.71
C VAL A 74 3.54 -6.08 -5.19
N ILE A 75 4.68 -5.76 -4.59
CA ILE A 75 4.89 -5.65 -3.14
C ILE A 75 5.06 -4.18 -2.75
N PHE A 76 4.15 -3.71 -1.90
CA PHE A 76 4.21 -2.42 -1.20
C PHE A 76 4.64 -2.72 0.25
N SER A 77 5.78 -2.20 0.69
CA SER A 77 6.47 -2.69 1.90
C SER A 77 6.82 -1.63 2.96
N GLU A 78 6.50 -0.37 2.72
CA GLU A 78 6.69 0.73 3.67
C GLU A 78 5.34 1.26 4.16
N PRO A 79 5.22 1.68 5.43
CA PRO A 79 6.29 1.92 6.40
C PRO A 79 6.57 0.72 7.32
N HIS A 80 7.72 0.75 7.99
CA HIS A 80 8.11 -0.22 9.03
C HIS A 80 8.98 0.41 10.12
N ALA A 81 8.94 -0.15 11.34
CA ALA A 81 9.71 0.34 12.49
C ALA A 81 10.14 -0.80 13.39
N TYR A 82 11.35 -0.71 13.93
CA TYR A 82 11.82 -1.61 14.98
C TYR A 82 11.19 -1.25 16.32
N ILE A 83 10.67 -2.25 17.03
CA ILE A 83 10.07 -2.09 18.35
C ILE A 83 10.99 -2.68 19.40
N SER A 84 11.70 -1.78 20.08
CA SER A 84 12.59 -2.10 21.19
C SER A 84 11.84 -2.66 22.40
N THR A 85 12.46 -3.60 23.10
CA THR A 85 11.94 -4.15 24.35
C THR A 85 11.86 -3.12 25.48
N LYS A 86 12.57 -2.00 25.37
CA LYS A 86 12.46 -0.84 26.29
C LYS A 86 11.04 -0.28 26.37
N ASN A 87 10.20 -0.56 25.37
CA ASN A 87 8.80 -0.15 25.33
C ASN A 87 7.85 -1.06 26.12
N TYR A 88 8.33 -2.22 26.58
CA TYR A 88 7.50 -3.19 27.27
C TYR A 88 7.64 -3.07 28.79
N SER A 89 6.63 -3.57 29.51
CA SER A 89 6.64 -3.55 30.98
C SER A 89 7.26 -4.82 31.59
N LYS A 90 7.36 -5.90 30.82
CA LYS A 90 7.88 -7.20 31.25
C LYS A 90 9.33 -7.37 30.81
N GLU A 91 10.13 -8.01 31.67
CA GLU A 91 11.54 -8.31 31.41
C GLU A 91 11.71 -9.43 30.35
N LEU A 92 10.80 -10.41 30.33
CA LEU A 92 10.82 -11.52 29.36
C LEU A 92 9.98 -11.19 28.12
N GLU A 93 10.51 -10.34 27.25
CA GLU A 93 9.91 -9.96 25.98
C GLU A 93 10.96 -9.92 24.86
N VAL A 94 10.54 -10.16 23.63
CA VAL A 94 11.43 -10.15 22.46
C VAL A 94 11.23 -8.89 21.62
N PRO A 95 12.30 -8.34 21.02
CA PRO A 95 12.16 -7.24 20.07
C PRO A 95 11.46 -7.72 18.79
N THR A 96 10.87 -6.78 18.05
CA THR A 96 10.09 -7.11 16.87
C THR A 96 10.05 -5.94 15.90
N TRP A 97 9.45 -6.13 14.72
CA TRP A 97 9.09 -5.06 13.80
C TRP A 97 7.58 -4.84 13.74
N ASN A 98 7.19 -3.58 13.68
CA ASN A 98 5.90 -3.17 13.15
C ASN A 98 6.06 -2.80 11.69
N TYR A 99 5.07 -3.14 10.86
CA TYR A 99 5.07 -2.82 9.44
C TYR A 99 3.67 -2.92 8.86
N ILE A 100 3.47 -2.25 7.74
CA ILE A 100 2.30 -2.44 6.89
C ILE A 100 2.80 -2.88 5.52
N SER A 101 2.20 -3.92 4.95
CA SER A 101 2.54 -4.38 3.62
C SER A 101 1.33 -4.85 2.83
N VAL A 102 1.40 -4.68 1.52
CA VAL A 102 0.41 -5.18 0.57
C VAL A 102 1.12 -6.01 -0.50
N HIS A 103 0.65 -7.23 -0.72
CA HIS A 103 1.00 -8.04 -1.87
C HIS A 103 -0.20 -8.04 -2.82
N ALA A 104 -0.02 -7.48 -4.00
CA ALA A 104 -1.04 -7.41 -5.04
C ALA A 104 -0.64 -8.36 -6.18
N TYR A 105 -1.40 -9.45 -6.34
CA TYR A 105 -1.15 -10.42 -7.41
C TYR A 105 -2.10 -10.16 -8.57
N GLY A 106 -1.60 -10.19 -9.81
CA GLY A 106 -2.43 -9.87 -10.96
C GLY A 106 -1.87 -10.32 -12.30
N GLU A 107 -2.66 -10.08 -13.33
CA GLU A 107 -2.32 -10.36 -14.73
C GLU A 107 -1.85 -9.08 -15.39
N GLY A 108 -0.67 -9.13 -15.98
CA GLY A 108 -0.06 -8.00 -16.66
C GLY A 108 -0.46 -7.93 -18.14
N ARG A 109 -0.58 -6.71 -18.67
CA ARG A 109 -0.77 -6.43 -20.09
C ARG A 109 0.13 -5.27 -20.50
N LEU A 110 0.84 -5.41 -21.61
CA LEU A 110 1.59 -4.30 -22.18
C LEU A 110 0.62 -3.27 -22.77
N ILE A 111 1.00 -2.00 -22.70
CA ILE A 111 0.28 -0.89 -23.34
C ILE A 111 1.11 -0.51 -24.58
N PRO A 112 0.79 -1.06 -25.77
CA PRO A 112 1.59 -0.84 -26.97
C PRO A 112 1.31 0.51 -27.64
N GLU A 113 0.16 1.10 -27.34
CA GLU A 113 -0.29 2.34 -27.97
C GLU A 113 0.50 3.53 -27.42
N GLU A 114 1.21 4.23 -28.31
CA GLU A 114 2.05 5.38 -27.94
C GLU A 114 1.25 6.48 -27.24
N LYS A 115 -0.03 6.64 -27.62
CA LYS A 115 -0.95 7.58 -26.98
C LYS A 115 -1.24 7.20 -25.52
N GLU A 116 -1.56 5.93 -25.25
CA GLU A 116 -1.83 5.48 -23.87
C GLU A 116 -0.57 5.53 -22.99
N ALA A 117 0.60 5.21 -23.56
CA ALA A 117 1.88 5.36 -22.87
C ALA A 117 2.20 6.84 -22.54
N PHE A 118 1.84 7.77 -23.43
CA PHE A 118 1.92 9.20 -23.20
C PHE A 118 1.01 9.64 -22.06
N GLU A 119 -0.26 9.24 -22.07
CA GLU A 119 -1.25 9.53 -21.02
C GLU A 119 -0.81 8.97 -19.66
N LEU A 120 -0.20 7.78 -19.63
CA LEU A 120 0.38 7.22 -18.40
C LEU A 120 1.52 8.08 -17.85
N LEU A 121 2.45 8.51 -18.71
CA LEU A 121 3.57 9.36 -18.30
C LEU A 121 3.07 10.69 -17.72
N GLU A 122 2.08 11.29 -18.37
CA GLU A 122 1.45 12.53 -17.92
C GLU A 122 0.71 12.35 -16.60
N ALA A 123 -0.08 11.28 -16.45
CA ALA A 123 -0.71 10.96 -15.17
C ALA A 123 0.31 10.69 -14.06
N THR A 124 1.51 10.21 -14.41
CA THR A 124 2.61 10.02 -13.46
C THR A 124 3.17 11.36 -13.01
N ILE A 125 3.37 12.30 -13.94
CA ILE A 125 3.76 13.68 -13.63
C ILE A 125 2.72 14.33 -12.72
N ASP A 126 1.44 14.27 -13.08
CA ASP A 126 0.36 14.88 -12.30
C ASP A 126 0.30 14.33 -10.86
N ASN A 127 0.61 13.05 -10.68
CA ASN A 127 0.57 12.40 -9.37
C ASN A 127 1.73 12.82 -8.45
N TYR A 128 2.93 13.05 -9.00
CA TYR A 128 4.13 13.30 -8.18
C TYR A 128 4.57 14.77 -8.17
N GLU A 129 4.28 15.52 -9.23
CA GLU A 129 4.74 16.89 -9.40
C GLU A 129 3.79 17.67 -10.33
N GLU A 130 2.55 17.90 -9.87
CA GLU A 130 1.51 18.61 -10.63
C GLU A 130 2.00 19.97 -11.19
N ASP A 131 2.80 20.71 -10.42
CA ASP A 131 3.34 22.00 -10.84
C ASP A 131 4.31 21.90 -12.04
N TYR A 132 5.02 20.77 -12.18
CA TYR A 132 5.91 20.51 -13.32
C TYR A 132 5.13 20.27 -14.62
N ARG A 133 3.83 19.96 -14.55
CA ARG A 133 3.01 19.69 -15.72
C ARG A 133 3.04 20.82 -16.75
N LYS A 134 3.01 22.07 -16.28
CA LYS A 134 3.11 23.26 -17.14
C LYS A 134 4.41 23.31 -17.93
N GLN A 135 5.52 22.89 -17.32
CA GLN A 135 6.82 22.84 -18.00
C GLN A 135 6.84 21.70 -19.01
N TRP A 136 6.36 20.51 -18.64
CA TRP A 136 6.23 19.37 -19.53
C TRP A 136 5.40 19.73 -20.78
N ASP A 137 4.25 20.39 -20.59
CA ASP A 137 3.34 20.76 -21.69
C ASP A 137 4.02 21.62 -22.76
N ASN A 138 4.96 22.48 -22.36
CA ASN A 138 5.71 23.36 -23.26
C ASN A 138 6.84 22.67 -24.05
N PHE A 139 7.17 21.40 -23.76
CA PHE A 139 8.19 20.70 -24.53
C PHE A 139 7.76 20.40 -25.97
N PRO A 140 8.68 20.45 -26.96
CA PRO A 140 8.37 20.04 -28.32
C PRO A 140 7.84 18.61 -28.38
N MET A 141 6.79 18.39 -29.18
CA MET A 141 6.15 17.07 -29.28
C MET A 141 7.15 15.97 -29.67
N GLU A 142 8.03 16.25 -30.63
CA GLU A 142 9.09 15.32 -31.05
C GLU A 142 9.98 14.86 -29.88
N TYR A 143 10.29 15.78 -28.94
CA TYR A 143 11.07 15.45 -27.75
C TYR A 143 10.32 14.48 -26.85
N LYS A 144 9.02 14.73 -26.61
CA LYS A 144 8.16 13.87 -25.77
C LYS A 144 8.04 12.47 -26.37
N LEU A 145 7.74 12.37 -27.67
CA LEU A 145 7.61 11.09 -28.39
C LEU A 145 8.92 10.28 -28.33
N ARG A 146 10.08 10.95 -28.46
CA ARG A 146 11.39 10.28 -28.32
C ARG A 146 11.61 9.69 -26.92
N LYS A 147 11.14 10.36 -25.86
CA LYS A 147 11.23 9.83 -24.49
C LYS A 147 10.31 8.63 -24.29
N ILE A 148 9.09 8.66 -24.83
CA ILE A 148 8.12 7.56 -24.71
C ILE A 148 8.61 6.30 -25.43
N LYS A 149 9.29 6.43 -26.57
CA LYS A 149 9.92 5.28 -27.25
C LYS A 149 10.96 4.54 -26.41
N GLY A 150 11.46 5.17 -25.35
CA GLY A 150 12.42 4.61 -24.40
C GLY A 150 11.80 3.81 -23.25
N ILE A 151 10.47 3.75 -23.16
CA ILE A 151 9.76 3.03 -22.09
C ILE A 151 8.85 1.94 -22.65
N MET A 152 8.46 1.01 -21.78
CA MET A 152 7.43 -0.01 -22.03
C MET A 152 6.36 0.12 -20.96
N ALA A 153 5.28 0.81 -21.30
CA ALA A 153 4.12 0.98 -20.42
C ALA A 153 3.35 -0.34 -20.28
N PHE A 154 2.78 -0.55 -19.10
CA PHE A 154 1.98 -1.74 -18.81
C PHE A 154 0.95 -1.45 -17.73
N GLU A 155 -0.02 -2.35 -17.64
CA GLU A 155 -0.96 -2.41 -16.54
C GLU A 155 -0.96 -3.81 -15.90
N VAL A 156 -1.37 -3.89 -14.65
CA VAL A 156 -1.62 -5.13 -13.93
C VAL A 156 -3.02 -5.08 -13.35
N LYS A 157 -3.90 -5.96 -13.85
CA LYS A 157 -5.23 -6.15 -13.28
C LYS A 157 -5.11 -7.05 -12.06
N ILE A 158 -5.41 -6.51 -10.88
CA ILE A 158 -5.25 -7.24 -9.62
C ILE A 158 -6.36 -8.26 -9.43
N THR A 159 -5.96 -9.50 -9.14
CA THR A 159 -6.83 -10.66 -8.93
C THR A 159 -6.85 -11.12 -7.48
N ASP A 160 -5.81 -10.80 -6.70
CA ASP A 160 -5.72 -11.11 -5.28
C ASP A 160 -4.97 -9.99 -4.54
N LEU A 161 -5.56 -9.48 -3.47
CA LEU A 161 -4.98 -8.45 -2.60
C LEU A 161 -4.82 -9.02 -1.20
N GLN A 162 -3.57 -9.08 -0.75
CA GLN A 162 -3.22 -9.51 0.59
C GLN A 162 -2.63 -8.32 1.32
N ALA A 163 -3.26 -7.88 2.41
CA ALA A 163 -2.82 -6.73 3.17
C ALA A 163 -2.60 -7.09 4.64
N LYS A 164 -1.45 -6.69 5.17
CA LYS A 164 -1.01 -6.98 6.53
C LYS A 164 -0.63 -5.70 7.26
N LYS A 165 -1.25 -5.48 8.42
CA LYS A 165 -0.89 -4.44 9.39
C LYS A 165 -0.41 -5.12 10.67
N LYS A 166 0.90 -5.15 10.92
CA LYS A 166 1.46 -5.61 12.20
C LYS A 166 1.89 -4.38 12.98
N LEU A 167 1.07 -3.99 13.96
CA LEU A 167 1.14 -2.72 14.67
C LEU A 167 1.03 -2.92 16.19
N SER A 168 1.68 -3.97 16.72
CA SER A 168 1.64 -4.35 18.14
C SER A 168 0.23 -4.56 18.72
N GLN A 169 -0.75 -5.03 17.93
CA GLN A 169 -2.14 -5.21 18.37
C GLN A 169 -2.28 -6.13 19.58
N ASN A 170 -1.34 -7.07 19.76
CA ASN A 170 -1.28 -8.02 20.87
C ASN A 170 -0.71 -7.44 22.17
N LYS A 171 -0.21 -6.20 22.17
CA LYS A 171 0.34 -5.54 23.37
C LYS A 171 -0.74 -4.90 24.22
N SER A 172 -0.42 -4.64 25.48
CA SER A 172 -1.33 -3.91 26.38
C SER A 172 -1.50 -2.46 25.92
N GLU A 173 -2.58 -1.80 26.35
CA GLU A 173 -2.84 -0.41 25.96
C GLU A 173 -1.73 0.55 26.41
N LYS A 174 -1.17 0.34 27.61
CA LYS A 174 -0.04 1.13 28.14
C LYS A 174 1.22 0.96 27.29
N GLU A 175 1.51 -0.27 26.87
CA GLU A 175 2.67 -0.54 26.01
C GLU A 175 2.47 0.03 24.61
N LYS A 176 1.25 -0.05 24.05
CA LYS A 176 0.94 0.62 22.78
C LYS A 176 1.15 2.13 22.88
N ASP A 177 0.70 2.77 23.95
CA ASP A 177 0.91 4.20 24.18
C ASP A 177 2.40 4.54 24.26
N LYS A 178 3.17 3.78 25.04
CA LYS A 178 4.62 3.98 25.14
C LYS A 178 5.35 3.79 23.80
N ILE A 179 4.95 2.81 22.99
CA ILE A 179 5.49 2.62 21.64
C ILE A 179 5.16 3.82 20.76
N ILE A 180 3.90 4.28 20.78
CA ILE A 180 3.47 5.44 20.00
C ILE A 180 4.28 6.67 20.37
N ASP A 181 4.43 6.96 21.67
CA ASP A 181 5.17 8.12 22.16
C ASP A 181 6.63 8.05 21.71
N THR A 182 7.29 6.91 21.95
CA THR A 182 8.69 6.68 21.56
C THR A 182 8.92 6.86 20.06
N LEU A 183 8.07 6.27 19.22
CA LEU A 183 8.23 6.35 17.77
C LEU A 183 7.87 7.75 17.21
N SER A 184 7.06 8.53 17.94
CA SER A 184 6.68 9.88 17.50
C SER A 184 7.74 10.94 17.77
N GLU A 185 8.63 10.68 18.72
CA GLU A 185 9.77 11.53 19.05
C GLU A 185 11.01 11.20 18.20
N SER A 186 10.92 10.18 17.33
CA SER A 186 12.00 9.77 16.45
C SER A 186 12.21 10.73 15.29
N ASP A 187 13.48 10.93 14.91
CA ASP A 187 13.85 11.64 13.68
C ASP A 187 13.61 10.77 12.42
N ASP A 188 13.30 9.48 12.56
CA ASP A 188 12.95 8.59 11.44
C ASP A 188 11.48 8.76 11.04
N THR A 189 11.27 9.15 9.78
CA THR A 189 9.93 9.35 9.21
C THR A 189 9.10 8.05 9.17
N ASN A 190 9.71 6.89 8.98
CA ASN A 190 8.98 5.62 9.01
C ASN A 190 8.47 5.30 10.41
N GLU A 191 9.25 5.61 11.45
CA GLU A 191 8.85 5.40 12.84
C GLU A 191 7.66 6.30 13.21
N THR A 192 7.74 7.59 12.88
CA THR A 192 6.64 8.53 13.12
C THR A 192 5.36 8.15 12.38
N ILE A 193 5.46 7.71 11.12
CA ILE A 193 4.30 7.21 10.35
C ILE A 193 3.72 5.95 10.98
N ILE A 194 4.55 5.01 11.46
CA ILE A 194 4.06 3.82 12.17
C ILE A 194 3.31 4.22 13.44
N ALA A 195 3.81 5.21 14.20
CA ALA A 195 3.13 5.74 15.37
C ALA A 195 1.73 6.27 15.02
N ASP A 196 1.60 6.99 13.90
CA ASP A 196 0.31 7.50 13.43
C ASP A 196 -0.68 6.39 13.03
N TYR A 197 -0.19 5.35 12.35
CA TYR A 197 -1.03 4.17 12.08
C TYR A 197 -1.46 3.47 13.36
N MET A 198 -0.57 3.34 14.35
CA MET A 198 -0.91 2.77 15.66
C MET A 198 -1.99 3.60 16.37
N ARG A 199 -1.89 4.94 16.34
CA ARG A 199 -2.93 5.84 16.88
C ARG A 199 -4.27 5.64 16.17
N LEU A 200 -4.25 5.56 14.84
CA LEU A 200 -5.46 5.38 14.03
C LEU A 200 -6.17 4.06 14.37
N GLU A 201 -5.43 2.95 14.42
CA GLU A 201 -6.00 1.65 14.76
C GLU A 201 -6.56 1.61 16.19
N LYS A 202 -5.89 2.28 17.14
CA LYS A 202 -6.39 2.42 18.51
C LYS A 202 -7.70 3.23 18.58
N ARG A 203 -7.84 4.29 17.77
CA ARG A 203 -9.09 5.07 17.66
C ARG A 203 -10.23 4.23 17.05
N LYS A 204 -9.95 3.46 15.99
CA LYS A 204 -10.93 2.55 15.37
C LYS A 204 -11.43 1.50 16.34
N ALA A 205 -10.52 0.85 17.07
CA ALA A 205 -10.88 -0.16 18.07
C ALA A 205 -11.83 0.40 19.15
N LYS A 206 -11.56 1.63 19.64
CA LYS A 206 -12.45 2.33 20.59
C LYS A 206 -13.82 2.60 19.98
N ASN A 207 -13.88 3.15 18.76
CA ASN A 207 -15.16 3.47 18.10
C ASN A 207 -16.00 2.22 17.84
N LEU A 208 -15.37 1.10 17.45
CA LEU A 208 -16.05 -0.19 17.30
C LEU A 208 -16.67 -0.65 18.63
N THR A 209 -15.91 -0.62 19.73
CA THR A 209 -16.45 -1.00 21.05
C THR A 209 -17.62 -0.11 21.50
N PHE A 210 -17.59 1.20 21.21
CA PHE A 210 -18.71 2.09 21.49
C PHE A 210 -19.94 1.74 20.65
N ALA A 211 -19.77 1.48 19.36
CA ALA A 211 -20.87 1.11 18.47
C ALA A 211 -21.51 -0.23 18.87
N GLU A 212 -20.70 -1.20 19.30
CA GLU A 212 -21.17 -2.48 19.84
C GLU A 212 -21.94 -2.30 21.16
N ALA A 213 -21.38 -1.54 22.10
CA ALA A 213 -22.04 -1.22 23.37
C ALA A 213 -23.39 -0.50 23.14
N TRP A 214 -23.44 0.43 22.18
CA TRP A 214 -24.66 1.14 21.82
C TRP A 214 -25.71 0.21 21.16
N LYS A 215 -25.29 -0.72 20.28
CA LYS A 215 -26.18 -1.74 19.71
C LYS A 215 -26.77 -2.67 20.77
N VAL A 216 -26.00 -3.03 21.79
CA VAL A 216 -26.49 -3.83 22.93
C VAL A 216 -27.47 -3.02 23.78
N ALA A 217 -27.14 -1.77 24.11
CA ALA A 217 -28.00 -0.89 24.90
C ALA A 217 -29.34 -0.60 24.20
N SER A 218 -29.34 -0.35 22.89
CA SER A 218 -30.54 -0.09 22.08
C SER A 218 -31.42 -1.32 21.85
N ARG A 219 -30.84 -2.53 21.82
CA ARG A 219 -31.62 -3.78 21.83
C ARG A 219 -32.30 -4.01 23.19
N ASN A 220 -31.64 -3.66 24.28
CA ASN A 220 -32.20 -3.83 25.62
C ASN A 220 -33.24 -2.74 25.98
N SER A 221 -33.16 -1.54 25.40
CA SER A 221 -34.18 -0.50 25.60
C SER A 221 -35.50 -0.78 24.88
N LEU A 222 -35.49 -1.60 23.82
CA LEU A 222 -36.71 -2.04 23.13
C LEU A 222 -37.48 -3.13 23.88
N ILE A 223 -36.89 -3.75 24.92
CA ILE A 223 -37.54 -4.78 25.76
C ILE A 223 -38.26 -4.15 26.97
N ASN A 224 -37.98 -2.88 27.31
CA ASN A 224 -38.57 -2.20 28.47
C ASN A 224 -39.78 -1.30 28.15
N ASN A 225 -40.29 -1.31 26.91
CA ASN A 225 -41.51 -0.59 26.51
C ASN A 225 -42.68 -1.55 26.21
N ILE A 226 -42.87 -2.56 27.06
CA ILE A 226 -44.12 -3.32 27.13
C ILE A 226 -44.62 -3.24 28.57
N TRP A 227 -45.33 -2.16 28.87
CA TRP A 227 -46.41 -2.07 29.87
C TRP A 227 -47.37 -0.97 29.42
#